data_AF-A0A0X6ZWN7-F1
#
_entry.id   AF-A0A0X6ZWN7-F1
#
_cell.length_a   1.000
_cell.length_b   1.000
_cell.length_c   1.000
_cell.angle_alpha   90.00
_cell.angle_beta   90.00
_cell.angle_gamma   90.00
#
_symmetry.space_group_name_H-M   'P 1'
#
loop_
_entity.id
_entity.type
_entity.pdbx_description
1 polymer ?
#
loop_
_entity_poly.entity_id
_entity_poly.type
_entity_poly.pdbx_seq_one_letter_code
_entity_poly.pdbx_strand_id
1 'polypeptide(L)'
;MRDVERLWAAGYALGSSLENSVVISDDNSVINMEGLRYAKDEFVRHKTLDAVGDLALAGAQFIGCYRSYRGGHKVNANALKALLSDRTAYEIVEAPAARNQMVRAREFVAVNMPEFAPWSA
;
A
#
# COMPACT_ATOMS: atom_id res chain seq x y z
N MET A 1 1.13 7.37 21.01
CA MET A 1 1.78 6.44 21.97
C MET A 1 0.79 5.49 22.64
N ARG A 2 -0.49 5.88 22.74
CA ARG A 2 -1.58 5.09 23.32
C ARG A 2 -1.61 3.59 23.00
N ASP A 3 -1.28 3.18 21.77
CA ASP A 3 -1.36 1.78 21.35
C ASP A 3 -0.07 0.98 21.58
N VAL A 4 1.07 1.63 21.82
CA VAL A 4 2.39 0.97 21.90
C VAL A 4 2.44 -0.01 23.07
N GLU A 5 2.05 0.45 24.27
CA GLU A 5 2.03 -0.38 25.48
C GLU A 5 1.10 -1.58 25.32
N ARG A 6 -0.07 -1.37 24.70
CA ARG A 6 -1.04 -2.43 24.45
C ARG A 6 -0.51 -3.48 23.46
N LEU A 7 0.13 -3.04 22.39
CA LEU A 7 0.71 -3.92 21.38
C LEU A 7 1.85 -4.75 21.96
N TRP A 8 2.73 -4.14 22.75
CA TRP A 8 3.82 -4.85 23.42
C TRP A 8 3.33 -5.85 24.45
N ALA A 9 2.34 -5.49 25.27
CA ALA A 9 1.71 -6.41 26.21
C ALA A 9 1.07 -7.62 25.51
N ALA A 10 0.58 -7.44 24.27
CA ALA A 10 0.04 -8.51 23.43
C ALA A 10 1.11 -9.26 22.61
N GLY A 11 2.40 -8.94 22.77
CA GLY A 11 3.51 -9.58 22.06
C GLY A 11 3.73 -9.11 20.62
N TYR A 12 3.09 -8.01 20.20
CA TYR A 12 3.25 -7.42 18.87
C TYR A 12 4.24 -6.25 18.90
N ALA A 13 4.83 -5.93 17.74
CA ALA A 13 5.71 -4.77 17.54
C ALA A 13 6.90 -4.67 18.53
N LEU A 14 7.37 -5.79 19.08
CA LEU A 14 8.45 -5.85 20.07
C LEU A 14 9.81 -5.33 19.56
N GLY A 15 10.02 -5.37 18.24
CA GLY A 15 11.21 -4.80 17.59
C GLY A 15 11.02 -3.38 17.05
N SER A 16 9.88 -2.74 17.32
CA SER A 16 9.61 -1.38 16.83
C SER A 16 10.46 -0.37 17.58
N SER A 17 11.11 0.52 16.83
CA SER A 17 11.90 1.64 17.34
C SER A 17 11.68 2.86 16.45
N LEU A 18 12.12 4.04 16.91
CA LEU A 18 12.07 5.26 16.09
C LEU A 18 12.93 5.16 14.81
N GLU A 19 13.92 4.26 14.78
CA GLU A 19 14.78 4.08 13.61
C GLU A 19 14.09 3.30 12.48
N ASN A 20 13.09 2.46 12.81
CA ASN A 20 12.43 1.57 11.84
C ASN A 20 10.93 1.83 11.67
N SER A 21 10.33 2.64 12.54
CA SER A 21 8.90 2.91 12.55
C SER A 21 8.65 4.41 12.69
N VAL A 22 7.64 4.90 11.98
CA VAL A 22 7.09 6.24 12.22
C VAL A 22 6.09 6.13 13.36
N VAL A 23 6.33 6.87 14.44
CA VAL A 23 5.45 6.85 15.62
C VAL A 23 4.67 8.16 15.72
N ILE A 24 3.37 8.03 15.96
CA ILE A 24 2.46 9.16 16.14
C ILE A 24 2.10 9.27 17.63
N SER A 25 2.29 10.46 18.19
CA SER A 25 1.88 10.80 19.56
C SER A 25 0.36 10.99 19.65
N ASP A 26 -0.12 11.17 20.87
CA ASP A 26 -1.56 11.28 21.13
C ASP A 26 -2.15 12.62 20.67
N ASP A 27 -1.31 13.62 20.39
CA ASP A 27 -1.68 14.92 19.82
C ASP A 27 -1.53 14.97 18.28
N ASN A 28 -1.42 13.80 17.63
CA ASN A 28 -1.22 13.63 16.18
C ASN A 28 0.11 14.21 15.64
N SER A 29 1.08 14.52 16.50
CA SER A 29 2.42 14.89 16.05
C SER A 29 3.29 13.65 15.76
N VAL A 30 4.27 13.82 14.87
CA VAL A 30 5.28 12.79 14.58
C VAL A 30 6.43 12.97 15.54
N ILE A 31 6.79 11.92 16.29
CA ILE A 31 7.83 12.01 17.34
C ILE A 31 9.24 11.72 16.83
N ASN A 32 9.37 11.18 15.62
CA ASN A 32 10.64 10.98 14.94
C ASN A 32 11.38 12.32 14.79
N MET A 33 12.64 12.40 15.26
CA MET A 33 13.41 13.67 15.26
C MET A 33 13.68 14.20 13.86
N GLU A 34 13.87 13.28 12.91
CA GLU A 34 14.03 13.54 11.48
C GLU A 34 12.72 13.88 10.77
N GLY A 35 11.59 13.70 11.44
CA GLY A 35 10.25 13.87 10.87
C GLY A 35 9.91 12.82 9.82
N LEU A 36 9.07 13.21 8.85
CA LEU A 36 8.67 12.36 7.73
C LEU A 36 9.62 12.54 6.54
N ARG A 37 9.97 11.43 5.89
CA ARG A 37 10.67 11.40 4.60
C ARG A 37 9.83 12.04 3.50
N TYR A 38 8.51 11.85 3.55
CA TYR A 38 7.55 12.50 2.66
C TYR A 38 6.50 13.26 3.47
N ALA A 39 6.77 14.55 3.71
CA ALA A 39 6.01 15.40 4.62
C ALA A 39 4.47 15.43 4.40
N LYS A 40 3.98 15.15 3.19
CA LYS A 40 2.55 15.23 2.86
C LYS A 40 1.83 13.89 2.82
N ASP A 41 2.52 12.82 2.43
CA ASP A 41 1.87 11.60 1.93
C ASP A 41 2.61 10.30 2.30
N GLU A 42 3.55 10.31 3.26
CA GLU A 42 4.31 9.11 3.65
C GLU A 42 3.41 7.95 4.10
N PHE A 43 2.38 8.22 4.89
CA PHE A 43 1.46 7.19 5.38
C PHE A 43 0.72 6.47 4.25
N VAL A 44 0.23 7.22 3.25
CA VAL A 44 -0.46 6.62 2.10
C VAL A 44 0.52 5.96 1.14
N ARG A 45 1.74 6.50 0.99
CA ARG A 45 2.82 5.83 0.25
C ARG A 45 3.18 4.48 0.86
N HIS A 46 3.22 4.38 2.19
CA HIS A 46 3.43 3.11 2.88
C HIS A 46 2.28 2.12 2.61
N LYS A 47 1.02 2.58 2.58
CA LYS A 47 -0.11 1.74 2.16
C LYS A 47 -0.04 1.29 0.70
N THR A 48 0.49 2.12 -0.19
CA THR A 48 0.79 1.70 -1.55
C THR A 48 1.91 0.66 -1.57
N LEU A 49 2.95 0.82 -0.75
CA LEU A 49 4.04 -0.15 -0.63
C LEU A 49 3.56 -1.49 -0.08
N ASP A 50 2.69 -1.48 0.94
CA ASP A 50 2.01 -2.67 1.48
C ASP A 50 1.26 -3.41 0.36
N ALA A 51 0.46 -2.67 -0.43
CA ALA A 51 -0.30 -3.25 -1.53
C ALA A 51 0.59 -3.85 -2.63
N VAL A 52 1.72 -3.20 -2.97
CA VAL A 52 2.71 -3.76 -3.91
C VAL A 52 3.27 -5.08 -3.37
N GLY A 53 3.60 -5.15 -2.08
CA GLY A 53 4.06 -6.37 -1.43
C GLY A 53 3.01 -7.48 -1.44
N ASP A 54 1.77 -7.15 -1.09
CA ASP A 54 0.67 -8.12 -1.07
C ASP A 54 0.35 -8.67 -2.47
N LEU A 55 0.37 -7.82 -3.50
CA LEU A 55 0.15 -8.25 -4.89
C LEU A 55 1.30 -9.09 -5.44
N ALA A 56 2.53 -8.88 -4.96
CA ALA A 56 3.68 -9.70 -5.34
C ALA A 56 3.51 -11.18 -4.92
N LEU A 57 2.64 -11.48 -3.95
CA LEU A 57 2.27 -12.84 -3.57
C LEU A 57 1.53 -13.61 -4.68
N ALA A 58 1.17 -12.95 -5.78
CA ALA A 58 0.66 -13.61 -6.99
C ALA A 58 1.69 -14.56 -7.63
N GLY A 59 2.98 -14.39 -7.30
CA GLY A 59 4.08 -15.20 -7.84
C GLY A 59 4.60 -14.74 -9.19
N ALA A 60 4.02 -13.69 -9.77
CA ALA A 60 4.46 -13.06 -11.01
C ALA A 60 4.28 -11.53 -10.92
N GLN A 61 4.95 -10.78 -11.81
CA GLN A 61 4.78 -9.34 -11.87
C GLN A 61 3.34 -9.00 -12.29
N PHE A 62 2.64 -8.25 -11.46
CA PHE A 62 1.29 -7.78 -11.77
C PHE A 62 1.33 -6.67 -12.84
N ILE A 63 0.58 -6.86 -13.92
CA ILE A 63 0.37 -5.86 -14.97
C ILE A 63 -1.13 -5.53 -14.96
N GLY A 64 -1.46 -4.34 -14.48
CA GLY A 64 -2.85 -3.91 -14.39
C GLY A 64 -3.02 -2.67 -13.50
N CYS A 65 -4.28 -2.24 -13.34
CA CYS A 65 -4.63 -1.16 -12.42
C CYS A 65 -5.15 -1.75 -11.11
N TYR A 66 -4.48 -1.45 -10.00
CA TYR A 66 -4.96 -1.78 -8.67
C TYR A 66 -5.49 -0.53 -7.97
N ARG A 67 -6.70 -0.62 -7.41
CA ARG A 67 -7.30 0.45 -6.61
C ARG A 67 -7.79 -0.11 -5.29
N SER A 68 -7.54 0.63 -4.22
CA SER A 68 -7.92 0.25 -2.87
C SER A 68 -8.39 1.46 -2.11
N TYR A 69 -9.52 1.32 -1.40
CA TYR A 69 -10.07 2.36 -0.55
C TYR A 69 -10.06 1.86 0.89
N ARG A 70 -9.23 2.47 1.74
CA ARG A 70 -8.99 2.03 3.13
C ARG A 70 -8.64 0.54 3.23
N GLY A 71 -7.94 0.00 2.24
CA GLY A 71 -7.51 -1.39 2.24
C GLY A 71 -6.37 -1.66 3.21
N GLY A 72 -6.26 -2.93 3.59
CA GLY A 72 -5.12 -3.48 4.32
C GLY A 72 -4.89 -4.90 3.86
N HIS A 73 -3.89 -5.57 4.44
CA HIS A 73 -3.40 -6.87 3.96
C HIS A 73 -4.51 -7.91 3.71
N LYS A 74 -5.49 -8.02 4.62
CA LYS A 74 -6.61 -8.97 4.45
C LYS A 74 -7.44 -8.69 3.19
N VAL A 75 -7.75 -7.42 2.91
CA VAL A 75 -8.54 -7.03 1.73
C VAL A 75 -7.71 -7.24 0.46
N ASN A 76 -6.44 -6.88 0.49
CA ASN A 76 -5.51 -7.06 -0.63
C ASN A 76 -5.36 -8.55 -0.99
N ALA A 77 -5.16 -9.41 0.01
CA ALA A 77 -5.08 -10.86 -0.15
C ALA A 77 -6.39 -11.46 -0.69
N ASN A 78 -7.55 -11.00 -0.21
CA ASN A 78 -8.84 -11.45 -0.71
C ASN A 78 -9.07 -11.05 -2.18
N ALA A 79 -8.71 -9.82 -2.55
CA ALA A 79 -8.81 -9.35 -3.93
C ALA A 79 -7.92 -10.18 -4.86
N LEU A 80 -6.68 -10.45 -4.44
CA LEU A 80 -5.76 -11.30 -5.19
C LEU A 80 -6.29 -12.74 -5.31
N LYS A 81 -6.81 -13.31 -4.21
CA LYS A 81 -7.41 -14.65 -4.22
C LYS A 81 -8.59 -14.73 -5.17
N ALA A 82 -9.46 -13.71 -5.19
CA ALA A 82 -10.59 -13.63 -6.11
C ALA A 82 -10.11 -13.59 -7.57
N LEU A 83 -9.13 -12.74 -7.90
CA LEU A 83 -8.53 -12.66 -9.23
C LEU A 83 -7.96 -14.01 -9.68
N LEU A 84 -7.14 -14.66 -8.84
CA LEU A 84 -6.48 -15.92 -9.20
C LEU A 84 -7.42 -17.12 -9.21
N SER A 85 -8.59 -17.03 -8.58
CA SER A 85 -9.60 -18.08 -8.62
C SER A 85 -10.34 -18.16 -9.96
N ASP A 86 -10.33 -17.08 -10.74
CA ASP A 86 -10.95 -17.00 -12.04
C ASP A 86 -9.90 -16.86 -13.15
N ARG A 87 -9.63 -17.98 -13.86
CA ARG A 87 -8.68 -18.02 -14.97
C ARG A 87 -9.11 -17.18 -16.18
N THR A 88 -10.36 -16.74 -16.25
CA THR A 88 -10.83 -15.84 -17.32
C THR A 88 -10.56 -14.37 -17.01
N ALA A 89 -10.27 -14.03 -15.74
CA ALA A 89 -10.02 -12.68 -15.29
C ALA A 89 -8.57 -12.21 -15.49
N TYR A 90 -7.66 -13.09 -15.91
CA TYR A 90 -6.26 -12.75 -16.16
C TYR A 90 -5.60 -13.66 -17.21
N GLU A 91 -4.49 -13.18 -17.76
CA GLU A 91 -3.62 -13.95 -18.65
C GLU A 91 -2.18 -13.91 -18.11
N ILE A 92 -1.42 -14.98 -18.35
CA ILE A 92 0.02 -15.02 -18.06
C ILE A 92 0.75 -14.74 -19.36
N VAL A 93 1.50 -13.65 -19.40
CA VAL A 93 2.28 -13.22 -20.56
C VAL A 93 3.77 -13.26 -20.26
N GLU A 94 4.59 -13.50 -21.28
CA GLU A 94 6.04 -13.40 -21.15
C GLU A 94 6.48 -11.93 -21.13
N ALA A 95 7.39 -11.59 -20.21
CA ALA A 95 7.98 -10.27 -20.20
C ALA A 95 8.91 -10.09 -21.42
N PRO A 96 8.94 -8.91 -22.07
CA PRO A 96 9.84 -8.67 -23.19
C PRO A 96 11.31 -8.84 -22.78
N ALA A 97 12.11 -9.46 -23.65
CA ALA A 97 13.51 -9.83 -23.40
C ALA A 97 14.42 -8.64 -23.02
N ALA A 98 14.02 -7.42 -23.36
CA ALA A 98 14.66 -6.20 -22.92
C ALA A 98 13.67 -5.36 -22.11
N ARG A 99 13.97 -5.14 -20.82
CA ARG A 99 13.43 -3.98 -20.10
C ARG A 99 14.02 -2.75 -20.78
N ASN A 100 13.29 -2.13 -21.71
CA ASN A 100 13.60 -0.75 -22.07
C ASN A 100 13.60 0.05 -20.75
N GLN A 101 14.75 0.58 -20.36
CA GLN A 101 15.02 1.27 -19.08
C GLN A 101 14.22 2.57 -18.88
N MET A 102 13.14 2.77 -19.64
CA MET A 102 12.24 3.90 -19.54
C MET A 102 10.86 3.39 -19.14
N VAL A 103 10.68 3.06 -17.86
CA VAL A 103 9.40 3.41 -17.22
C VAL A 103 9.40 4.93 -17.14
N ARG A 104 9.08 5.61 -18.26
CA ARG A 104 8.87 7.06 -18.21
C ARG A 104 7.75 7.28 -17.19
N ALA A 105 7.94 8.23 -16.28
CA ALA A 105 6.92 8.69 -15.34
C ALA A 105 5.62 9.25 -16.01
N ARG A 106 5.45 9.02 -17.31
CA ARG A 106 4.37 9.51 -18.17
C ARG A 106 3.68 8.32 -18.80
N GLU A 107 2.80 7.69 -18.03
CA GLU A 107 1.59 6.98 -18.49
C GLU A 107 0.81 6.35 -17.32
N PHE A 108 0.98 6.84 -16.10
CA PHE A 108 -0.10 6.70 -15.13
C PHE A 108 -1.23 7.61 -15.59
N VAL A 109 -2.22 7.05 -16.29
CA VAL A 109 -3.49 7.73 -16.53
C VAL A 109 -4.15 7.90 -15.17
N ALA A 110 -4.05 9.11 -14.62
CA ALA A 110 -4.87 9.50 -13.48
C ALA A 110 -6.33 9.37 -13.91
N VAL A 111 -7.01 8.35 -13.40
CA VAL A 111 -8.44 8.24 -13.63
C VAL A 111 -9.10 9.26 -12.72
N ASN A 112 -9.39 10.41 -13.32
CA ASN A 112 -10.18 11.47 -12.72
C ASN A 112 -11.62 10.95 -12.64
N MET A 113 -11.96 10.27 -11.54
CA MET A 113 -13.36 9.98 -11.22
C MET A 113 -13.91 11.23 -10.52
N PRO A 114 -15.09 11.74 -10.89
CA PRO A 114 -15.78 12.70 -10.03
C PRO A 114 -15.99 12.03 -8.67
N GLU A 115 -15.56 12.71 -7.60
CA GLU A 115 -15.81 12.29 -6.23
C GLU A 115 -17.32 12.14 -6.03
N PHE A 116 -17.85 10.92 -6.13
CA PHE A 116 -19.17 10.63 -5.63
C PHE A 116 -19.08 10.53 -4.11
N ALA A 117 -19.21 11.66 -3.43
CA ALA A 117 -19.39 11.77 -2.00
C ALA A 117 -20.91 11.76 -1.70
N PRO A 118 -21.47 10.64 -1.19
CA PRO A 118 -22.92 10.54 -0.92
C PRO A 118 -23.40 11.41 0.26
N TRP A 119 -22.55 12.23 0.87
CA TRP A 119 -22.88 13.14 1.97
C TRP A 119 -22.89 14.62 1.56
N SER A 120 -22.83 14.93 0.27
CA SER A 120 -22.89 16.30 -0.28
C SER A 120 -24.24 16.64 -0.91
N ALA A 121 -25.33 16.03 -0.43
CA ALA A 121 -26.71 16.34 -0.84
C ALA A 121 -27.54 16.75 0.38
#